data_AF-A0A6I5NHF5-F1
#
_entry.id   AF-A0A6I5NHF5-F1
#
_cell.length_a   1.000
_cell.length_b   1.000
_cell.length_c   1.000
_cell.angle_alpha   90.00
_cell.angle_beta   90.00
_cell.angle_gamma   90.00
#
_symmetry.space_group_name_H-M   'P 1'
#
loop_
_entity.id
_entity.type
_entity.pdbx_description
1 polymer ?
#
loop_
_entity_poly.entity_id
_entity_poly.type
_entity_poly.pdbx_seq_one_letter_code
_entity_poly.pdbx_strand_id
1 'polypeptide(L)'
;ERDYVERCSQKKVEVGRPYLYKDYGTPWILNFPTKYHWKHPSKIEWVEQGLKYFADHYQRGGITSVAFPKLGCSNGGLEWSLVSPLMEKHLKDLSIDVFICEDTEKDASGIEGMMVHMLNNIENLSWSAELGLRSDIKRKIISALPVHRFRDLRKVEGIGKQTYKDVFSFLYSSADHSNDKTLSQQIEVENLNLFEQTRDSCDHSTESDIQSHVVASEEMKDSSNSVSMQLEEIPEVRISESQTDGLPEYDDLFYVVLPSIEKALSIAQTKDEIVKGFDQPKKTIDNWLKKAEELGKVKKLPGRPVRYIATASAQAKQLECSFIV
;
A
#
# COMPACT_ATOMS: atom_id res chain seq x y z
N GLU A 1 6.56 2.68 -16.80
CA GLU A 1 5.99 2.24 -18.11
C GLU A 1 6.85 2.57 -19.32
N ARG A 2 7.34 3.81 -19.51
CA ARG A 2 8.11 4.21 -20.72
C ARG A 2 9.25 3.26 -21.10
N ASP A 3 10.12 2.89 -20.15
CA ASP A 3 11.23 1.95 -20.36
C ASP A 3 10.78 0.60 -20.97
N TYR A 4 9.76 -0.03 -20.39
CA TYR A 4 9.22 -1.29 -20.91
C TYR A 4 8.71 -1.15 -22.35
N VAL A 5 7.95 -0.08 -22.64
CA VAL A 5 7.39 0.16 -23.99
C VAL A 5 8.49 0.39 -25.01
N GLU A 6 9.52 1.16 -24.67
CA GLU A 6 10.67 1.40 -25.53
C GLU A 6 11.51 0.14 -25.76
N ARG A 7 11.78 -0.66 -24.72
CA ARG A 7 12.47 -1.95 -24.88
C ARG A 7 11.67 -2.90 -25.77
N CYS A 8 10.34 -2.92 -25.65
CA CYS A 8 9.49 -3.72 -26.53
C CYS A 8 9.55 -3.25 -27.99
N SER A 9 9.49 -1.94 -28.27
CA SER A 9 9.59 -1.43 -29.65
C SER A 9 10.96 -1.70 -30.27
N GLN A 10 12.02 -1.67 -29.46
CA GLN A 10 13.40 -2.01 -29.83
C GLN A 10 13.69 -3.52 -29.81
N LYS A 11 12.69 -4.38 -29.55
CA LYS A 11 12.82 -5.86 -29.41
C LYS A 11 13.85 -6.33 -28.36
N LYS A 12 14.14 -5.50 -27.35
CA LYS A 12 15.06 -5.80 -26.23
C LYS A 12 14.42 -6.60 -25.09
N VAL A 13 13.12 -6.88 -25.15
CA VAL A 13 12.41 -7.72 -24.19
C VAL A 13 12.30 -9.13 -24.77
N GLU A 14 13.06 -10.07 -24.21
CA GLU A 14 13.21 -11.43 -24.73
C GLU A 14 12.74 -12.46 -23.69
N VAL A 15 11.98 -13.46 -24.13
CA VAL A 15 11.64 -14.62 -23.29
C VAL A 15 12.90 -15.35 -22.85
N GLY A 16 12.91 -15.85 -21.61
CA GLY A 16 14.10 -16.44 -21.01
C GLY A 16 15.16 -15.44 -20.53
N ARG A 17 14.98 -14.13 -20.75
CA ARG A 17 15.94 -13.10 -20.34
C ARG A 17 15.28 -11.96 -19.52
N PRO A 18 15.04 -12.18 -18.22
CA PRO A 18 14.60 -11.12 -17.32
C PRO A 18 15.54 -9.92 -17.32
N TYR A 19 14.98 -8.73 -17.10
CA TYR A 19 15.77 -7.50 -16.94
C TYR A 19 15.23 -6.65 -15.80
N LEU A 20 16.14 -5.90 -15.18
CA LEU A 20 15.88 -5.11 -13.99
C LEU A 20 15.63 -3.65 -14.38
N TYR A 21 14.56 -3.05 -13.84
CA TYR A 21 14.22 -1.64 -13.97
C TYR A 21 14.29 -1.00 -12.58
N LYS A 22 15.19 0.00 -12.41
CA LYS A 22 15.53 0.59 -11.12
C LYS A 22 14.93 1.98 -10.88
N ASP A 23 14.56 2.70 -11.94
CA ASP A 23 14.15 4.11 -11.89
C ASP A 23 12.79 4.34 -11.18
N TYR A 24 12.10 3.27 -10.77
CA TYR A 24 10.89 3.34 -9.94
C TYR A 24 11.20 3.58 -8.44
N GLY A 25 12.45 3.42 -8.02
CA GLY A 25 12.83 3.34 -6.60
C GLY A 25 12.85 1.90 -6.09
N THR A 26 12.96 1.74 -4.77
CA THR A 26 12.89 0.43 -4.10
C THR A 26 11.43 0.10 -3.69
N PRO A 27 10.97 -1.15 -3.85
CA PRO A 27 11.65 -2.29 -4.48
C PRO A 27 11.78 -2.14 -6.01
N TRP A 28 12.91 -2.61 -6.57
CA TRP A 28 13.14 -2.60 -8.02
C TRP A 28 12.20 -3.57 -8.76
N ILE A 29 11.91 -3.27 -10.02
CA ILE A 29 11.02 -4.10 -10.85
C ILE A 29 11.85 -5.06 -11.72
N LEU A 30 11.77 -6.36 -11.43
CA LEU A 30 12.29 -7.40 -12.32
C LEU A 30 11.24 -7.75 -13.39
N ASN A 31 11.42 -7.24 -14.60
CA ASN A 31 10.59 -7.62 -15.74
C ASN A 31 10.97 -9.04 -16.18
N PHE A 32 10.08 -10.00 -15.96
CA PHE A 32 10.27 -11.42 -16.30
C PHE A 32 9.37 -11.82 -17.50
N PRO A 33 9.89 -11.90 -18.74
CA PRO A 33 9.06 -12.14 -19.92
C PRO A 33 8.64 -13.62 -20.01
N THR A 34 7.41 -13.92 -19.59
CA THR A 34 6.81 -15.27 -19.65
C THR A 34 6.07 -15.55 -20.96
N LYS A 35 5.95 -14.57 -21.86
CA LYS A 35 5.20 -14.70 -23.11
C LYS A 35 5.87 -13.90 -24.23
N TYR A 36 6.00 -14.48 -25.43
CA TYR A 36 6.46 -13.73 -26.61
C TYR A 36 5.41 -12.73 -27.12
N HIS A 37 4.13 -13.13 -27.15
CA HIS A 37 3.04 -12.27 -27.56
C HIS A 37 1.81 -12.52 -26.69
N TRP A 38 1.10 -11.45 -26.30
CA TRP A 38 0.06 -11.51 -25.26
C TRP A 38 -1.12 -12.44 -25.61
N LYS A 39 -1.42 -12.63 -26.90
CA LYS A 39 -2.53 -13.50 -27.39
C LYS A 39 -2.27 -15.01 -27.27
N HIS A 40 -1.02 -15.46 -27.17
CA HIS A 40 -0.66 -16.88 -27.14
C HIS A 40 -0.44 -17.37 -25.71
N PRO A 41 -0.44 -18.68 -25.41
CA PRO A 41 -0.06 -19.17 -24.08
C PRO A 41 1.42 -18.86 -23.74
N SER A 42 1.76 -19.03 -22.47
CA SER A 42 3.14 -19.13 -21.98
C SER A 42 3.74 -20.49 -22.37
N LYS A 43 5.04 -20.67 -22.11
CA LYS A 43 5.74 -21.94 -22.29
C LYS A 43 6.63 -22.21 -21.08
N ILE A 44 6.72 -23.47 -20.65
CA ILE A 44 7.48 -23.85 -19.44
C ILE A 44 8.98 -23.58 -19.63
N GLU A 45 9.49 -23.73 -20.86
CA GLU A 45 10.89 -23.50 -21.21
C GLU A 45 11.28 -22.01 -21.09
N TRP A 46 10.34 -21.09 -21.34
CA TRP A 46 10.57 -19.64 -21.13
C TRP A 46 10.68 -19.29 -19.65
N VAL A 47 9.95 -20.01 -18.79
CA VAL A 47 10.05 -19.88 -17.33
C VAL A 47 11.38 -20.47 -16.85
N GLU A 48 11.74 -21.69 -17.27
CA GLU A 48 13.02 -22.31 -16.89
C GLU A 48 14.23 -21.46 -17.32
N GLN A 49 14.25 -20.99 -18.56
CA GLN A 49 15.33 -20.13 -19.05
C GLN A 49 15.45 -18.83 -18.24
N GLY A 50 14.31 -18.20 -17.91
CA GLY A 50 14.32 -16.96 -17.13
C GLY A 50 14.73 -17.16 -15.66
N LEU A 51 14.35 -18.29 -15.06
CA LEU A 51 14.77 -18.66 -13.70
C LEU A 51 16.28 -18.93 -13.66
N LYS A 52 16.81 -19.68 -14.63
CA LYS A 52 18.24 -19.90 -14.78
C LYS A 52 18.99 -18.58 -14.99
N TYR A 53 18.52 -17.73 -15.89
CA TYR A 53 19.13 -16.41 -16.12
C TYR A 53 19.12 -15.56 -14.84
N PHE A 54 18.04 -15.59 -14.05
CA PHE A 54 17.99 -14.90 -12.76
C PHE A 54 19.05 -15.46 -11.79
N ALA A 55 19.11 -16.78 -11.60
CA ALA A 55 20.10 -17.43 -10.73
C ALA A 55 21.56 -17.10 -11.15
N ASP A 56 21.83 -17.08 -12.45
CA ASP A 56 23.16 -16.76 -13.01
C ASP A 56 23.52 -15.25 -12.91
N HIS A 57 22.58 -14.35 -12.60
CA HIS A 57 22.76 -12.90 -12.68
C HIS A 57 22.35 -12.05 -11.45
N TYR A 58 21.57 -12.56 -10.49
CA TYR A 58 20.98 -11.74 -9.41
C TYR A 58 22.03 -10.96 -8.59
N GLN A 59 23.16 -11.61 -8.24
CA GLN A 59 24.27 -10.98 -7.50
C GLN A 59 24.86 -9.80 -8.27
N ARG A 60 25.10 -9.95 -9.57
CA ARG A 60 25.59 -8.87 -10.45
C ARG A 60 24.55 -7.76 -10.64
N GLY A 61 23.26 -8.06 -10.45
CA GLY A 61 22.18 -7.07 -10.42
C GLY A 61 22.13 -6.24 -9.12
N GLY A 62 22.79 -6.70 -8.06
CA GLY A 62 22.70 -6.16 -6.70
C GLY A 62 21.41 -6.54 -5.98
N ILE A 63 20.79 -7.67 -6.34
CA ILE A 63 19.52 -8.13 -5.78
C ILE A 63 19.79 -8.89 -4.48
N THR A 64 19.24 -8.42 -3.36
CA THR A 64 19.40 -9.02 -2.02
C THR A 64 18.16 -9.78 -1.53
N SER A 65 17.00 -9.54 -2.14
CA SER A 65 15.77 -10.31 -1.95
C SER A 65 14.88 -10.18 -3.19
N VAL A 66 13.94 -11.11 -3.39
CA VAL A 66 13.04 -11.12 -4.55
C VAL A 66 11.68 -11.75 -4.21
N ALA A 67 10.61 -11.18 -4.76
CA ALA A 67 9.28 -11.78 -4.73
C ALA A 67 8.82 -12.11 -6.16
N PHE A 68 8.42 -13.36 -6.40
CA PHE A 68 7.91 -13.84 -7.67
C PHE A 68 6.43 -14.22 -7.58
N PRO A 69 5.58 -13.84 -8.55
CA PRO A 69 4.25 -14.43 -8.70
C PRO A 69 4.35 -15.84 -9.30
N LYS A 70 3.22 -16.56 -9.40
CA LYS A 70 3.10 -17.84 -10.12
C LYS A 70 3.39 -17.66 -11.63
N LEU A 71 4.67 -17.77 -12.01
CA LEU A 71 5.20 -17.39 -13.33
C LEU A 71 4.48 -18.14 -14.47
N GLY A 72 3.93 -17.38 -15.42
CA GLY A 72 3.28 -17.93 -16.60
C GLY A 72 1.97 -18.71 -16.34
N CYS A 73 1.48 -18.78 -15.10
CA CYS A 73 0.31 -19.59 -14.77
C CYS A 73 -0.99 -18.95 -15.26
N SER A 74 -1.41 -17.79 -14.73
CA SER A 74 -2.77 -17.25 -14.94
C SER A 74 -3.09 -16.90 -16.40
N ASN A 75 -2.58 -15.79 -16.93
CA ASN A 75 -2.80 -15.40 -18.34
C ASN A 75 -1.88 -16.15 -19.32
N GLY A 76 -1.07 -17.10 -18.83
CA GLY A 76 -0.18 -17.92 -19.65
C GLY A 76 -0.67 -19.36 -19.82
N GLY A 77 -1.56 -19.85 -18.95
CA GLY A 77 -2.11 -21.21 -19.02
C GLY A 77 -1.15 -22.32 -18.60
N LEU A 78 -0.08 -22.03 -17.83
CA LEU A 78 0.75 -23.07 -17.24
C LEU A 78 0.14 -23.59 -15.94
N GLU A 79 0.20 -24.90 -15.73
CA GLU A 79 -0.22 -25.54 -14.49
C GLU A 79 0.75 -25.24 -13.34
N TRP A 80 0.24 -24.82 -12.19
CA TRP A 80 1.07 -24.47 -11.04
C TRP A 80 1.88 -25.66 -10.51
N SER A 81 1.32 -26.87 -10.60
CA SER A 81 2.00 -28.14 -10.28
C SER A 81 3.23 -28.43 -11.13
N LEU A 82 3.36 -27.83 -12.32
CA LEU A 82 4.55 -27.91 -13.17
C LEU A 82 5.53 -26.76 -12.92
N VAL A 83 5.02 -25.57 -12.61
CA VAL A 83 5.84 -24.36 -12.40
C VAL A 83 6.47 -24.31 -11.01
N SER A 84 5.75 -24.72 -9.95
CA SER A 84 6.26 -24.63 -8.56
C SER A 84 7.54 -25.45 -8.35
N PRO A 85 7.63 -26.74 -8.73
CA PRO A 85 8.86 -27.51 -8.55
C PRO A 85 10.02 -26.99 -9.40
N LEU A 86 9.71 -26.35 -10.54
CA LEU A 86 10.69 -25.72 -11.40
C LEU A 86 11.24 -24.42 -10.78
N MET A 87 10.39 -23.61 -10.15
CA MET A 87 10.82 -22.44 -9.39
C MET A 87 11.68 -22.86 -8.20
N GLU A 88 11.25 -23.83 -7.41
CA GLU A 88 12.02 -24.35 -6.27
C GLU A 88 13.41 -24.86 -6.69
N LYS A 89 13.46 -25.70 -7.75
CA LYS A 89 14.71 -26.24 -8.33
C LYS A 89 15.77 -25.17 -8.63
N HIS A 90 15.36 -23.99 -9.09
CA HIS A 90 16.29 -22.93 -9.53
C HIS A 90 16.49 -21.81 -8.49
N LEU A 91 15.64 -21.72 -7.48
CA LEU A 91 15.64 -20.61 -6.51
C LEU A 91 16.06 -21.00 -5.08
N LYS A 92 15.93 -22.28 -4.69
CA LYS A 92 16.17 -22.72 -3.30
C LYS A 92 17.62 -22.56 -2.82
N ASP A 93 18.59 -22.62 -3.74
CA ASP A 93 20.03 -22.62 -3.43
C ASP A 93 20.65 -21.21 -3.56
N LEU A 94 19.82 -20.16 -3.74
CA LEU A 94 20.28 -18.78 -3.83
C LEU A 94 20.54 -18.20 -2.42
N SER A 95 21.56 -17.36 -2.29
CA SER A 95 21.96 -16.77 -1.00
C SER A 95 21.18 -15.49 -0.66
N ILE A 96 19.88 -15.46 -0.98
CA ILE A 96 18.97 -14.31 -0.83
C ILE A 96 17.57 -14.77 -0.43
N ASP A 97 16.79 -13.88 0.19
CA ASP A 97 15.39 -14.18 0.50
C ASP A 97 14.55 -14.25 -0.78
N VAL A 98 13.88 -15.39 -1.00
CA VAL A 98 13.00 -15.63 -2.14
C VAL A 98 11.58 -15.88 -1.65
N PHE A 99 10.64 -15.04 -2.09
CA PHE A 99 9.22 -15.18 -1.80
C PHE A 99 8.47 -15.63 -3.07
N ILE A 100 7.55 -16.59 -2.92
CA ILE A 100 6.63 -17.01 -3.99
C ILE A 100 5.21 -16.59 -3.59
N CYS A 101 4.65 -15.64 -4.33
CA CYS A 101 3.34 -15.05 -4.05
C CYS A 101 2.24 -15.83 -4.77
N GLU A 102 1.60 -16.76 -4.06
CA GLU A 102 0.52 -17.58 -4.61
C GLU A 102 -0.85 -16.89 -4.67
N ASP A 103 -1.07 -15.85 -3.86
CA ASP A 103 -2.29 -15.03 -3.79
C ASP A 103 -3.59 -15.85 -3.55
N THR A 104 -3.46 -16.88 -2.71
CA THR A 104 -4.45 -17.87 -2.30
C THR A 104 -5.36 -17.41 -1.16
N GLU A 105 -4.90 -16.47 -0.32
CA GLU A 105 -5.66 -16.03 0.85
C GLU A 105 -7.01 -15.43 0.47
N LYS A 106 -8.05 -15.89 1.18
CA LYS A 106 -9.43 -15.45 0.97
C LYS A 106 -9.61 -13.99 1.38
N ASP A 107 -9.06 -13.63 2.53
CA ASP A 107 -9.23 -12.32 3.17
C ASP A 107 -7.92 -11.52 3.10
N ALA A 108 -8.02 -10.19 2.96
CA ALA A 108 -6.85 -9.31 2.87
C ALA A 108 -6.22 -9.06 4.25
N SER A 109 -4.90 -8.89 4.28
CA SER A 109 -4.13 -8.58 5.50
C SER A 109 -3.12 -7.45 5.26
N GLY A 110 -2.51 -6.95 6.33
CA GLY A 110 -1.57 -5.83 6.27
C GLY A 110 -2.19 -4.58 5.63
N ILE A 111 -1.45 -3.93 4.74
CA ILE A 111 -1.92 -2.72 4.03
C ILE A 111 -3.17 -3.01 3.19
N GLU A 112 -3.25 -4.14 2.47
CA GLU A 112 -4.46 -4.49 1.70
C GLU A 112 -5.66 -4.70 2.64
N GLY A 113 -5.45 -5.30 3.81
CA GLY A 113 -6.47 -5.46 4.85
C GLY A 113 -7.03 -4.13 5.34
N MET A 114 -6.16 -3.15 5.61
CA MET A 114 -6.57 -1.79 5.98
C MET A 114 -7.35 -1.11 4.84
N MET A 115 -6.89 -1.22 3.59
CA MET A 115 -7.59 -0.69 2.41
C MET A 115 -8.98 -1.31 2.24
N VAL A 116 -9.11 -2.63 2.40
CA VAL A 116 -10.38 -3.35 2.34
C VAL A 116 -11.31 -2.94 3.49
N HIS A 117 -10.79 -2.76 4.70
CA HIS A 117 -11.55 -2.26 5.83
C HIS A 117 -12.12 -0.85 5.57
N MET A 118 -11.28 0.08 5.11
CA MET A 118 -11.70 1.45 4.75
C MET A 118 -12.74 1.46 3.62
N LEU A 119 -12.59 0.55 2.65
CA LEU A 119 -13.49 0.39 1.52
C LEU A 119 -14.86 -0.14 1.94
N ASN A 120 -14.90 -1.17 2.80
CA ASN A 120 -16.13 -1.74 3.34
C ASN A 120 -16.87 -0.77 4.29
N ASN A 121 -16.15 0.22 4.85
CA ASN A 121 -16.70 1.26 5.73
C ASN A 121 -16.86 2.63 5.04
N ILE A 122 -17.06 2.66 3.71
CA ILE A 122 -17.15 3.88 2.87
C ILE A 122 -18.15 4.93 3.36
N GLU A 123 -19.25 4.52 3.98
CA GLU A 123 -20.29 5.44 4.49
C GLU A 123 -19.85 6.18 5.75
N ASN A 124 -19.05 5.53 6.60
CA ASN A 124 -18.60 6.07 7.89
C ASN A 124 -17.37 6.99 7.76
N LEU A 125 -16.62 6.89 6.66
CA LEU A 125 -15.29 7.50 6.52
C LEU A 125 -15.24 8.64 5.48
N SER A 126 -16.35 8.97 4.81
CA SER A 126 -16.52 10.09 3.86
C SER A 126 -15.55 10.21 2.67
N TRP A 127 -14.51 9.36 2.56
CA TRP A 127 -13.46 9.44 1.54
C TRP A 127 -13.96 9.46 0.09
N SER A 128 -15.14 8.88 -0.17
CA SER A 128 -15.78 8.95 -1.49
C SER A 128 -16.05 10.37 -2.00
N ALA A 129 -16.20 11.35 -1.09
CA ALA A 129 -16.34 12.77 -1.42
C ALA A 129 -14.99 13.42 -1.72
N GLU A 130 -13.93 13.05 -0.98
CA GLU A 130 -12.56 13.53 -1.18
C GLU A 130 -11.98 13.06 -2.52
N LEU A 131 -12.30 11.83 -2.93
CA LEU A 131 -11.97 11.31 -4.27
C LEU A 131 -12.83 11.87 -5.42
N GLY A 132 -13.90 12.61 -5.13
CA GLY A 132 -14.80 13.14 -6.17
C GLY A 132 -15.47 12.06 -7.04
N LEU A 133 -15.71 10.85 -6.50
CA LEU A 133 -16.30 9.75 -7.27
C LEU A 133 -17.70 10.11 -7.78
N ARG A 134 -17.95 9.87 -9.07
CA ARG A 134 -19.30 10.03 -9.64
C ARG A 134 -20.31 9.12 -8.92
N SER A 135 -21.54 9.60 -8.76
CA SER A 135 -22.59 8.90 -8.02
C SER A 135 -22.94 7.51 -8.57
N ASP A 136 -22.84 7.31 -9.90
CA ASP A 136 -23.05 5.99 -10.53
C ASP A 136 -21.97 4.98 -10.10
N ILE A 137 -20.71 5.41 -10.09
CA ILE A 137 -19.56 4.61 -9.65
C ILE A 137 -19.63 4.35 -8.14
N LYS A 138 -20.00 5.37 -7.34
CA LYS A 138 -20.18 5.20 -5.89
C LYS A 138 -21.24 4.15 -5.57
N ARG A 139 -22.41 4.19 -6.22
CA ARG A 139 -23.46 3.17 -6.06
C ARG A 139 -22.96 1.77 -6.40
N LYS A 140 -22.22 1.62 -7.52
CA LYS A 140 -21.63 0.34 -7.94
C LYS A 140 -20.63 -0.22 -6.93
N ILE A 141 -19.74 0.62 -6.38
CA ILE A 141 -18.83 0.23 -5.31
C ILE A 141 -19.62 -0.24 -4.08
N ILE A 142 -20.57 0.56 -3.60
CA ILE A 142 -21.39 0.22 -2.42
C ILE A 142 -22.14 -1.10 -2.62
N SER A 143 -22.75 -1.32 -3.79
CA SER A 143 -23.46 -2.57 -4.11
C SER A 143 -22.59 -3.83 -4.18
N ALA A 144 -21.26 -3.67 -4.21
CA ALA A 144 -20.30 -4.75 -4.21
C ALA A 144 -19.66 -5.02 -2.83
N LEU A 145 -20.03 -4.25 -1.80
CA LEU A 145 -19.55 -4.43 -0.44
C LEU A 145 -20.37 -5.52 0.30
N PRO A 146 -19.76 -6.27 1.24
CA PRO A 146 -18.35 -6.26 1.57
C PRO A 146 -17.49 -7.00 0.53
N VAL A 147 -16.32 -6.44 0.22
CA VAL A 147 -15.26 -7.15 -0.51
C VAL A 147 -14.27 -7.78 0.48
N HIS A 148 -13.67 -8.91 0.12
CA HIS A 148 -12.68 -9.61 0.95
C HIS A 148 -11.24 -9.27 0.53
N ARG A 149 -11.02 -9.02 -0.76
CA ARG A 149 -9.75 -8.56 -1.34
C ARG A 149 -9.97 -7.31 -2.17
N PHE A 150 -9.01 -6.39 -2.22
CA PHE A 150 -9.15 -5.16 -3.00
C PHE A 150 -9.30 -5.46 -4.51
N ARG A 151 -8.67 -6.55 -4.98
CA ARG A 151 -8.82 -7.07 -6.36
C ARG A 151 -10.26 -7.41 -6.75
N ASP A 152 -11.18 -7.60 -5.80
CA ASP A 152 -12.58 -7.92 -6.09
C ASP A 152 -13.33 -6.74 -6.74
N LEU A 153 -12.96 -5.47 -6.45
CA LEU A 153 -13.52 -4.30 -7.13
C LEU A 153 -13.37 -4.36 -8.65
N ARG A 154 -12.32 -5.00 -9.15
CA ARG A 154 -12.08 -5.14 -10.61
C ARG A 154 -13.09 -6.09 -11.29
N LYS A 155 -13.83 -6.89 -10.52
CA LYS A 155 -14.90 -7.77 -11.02
C LYS A 155 -16.23 -7.02 -11.17
N VAL A 156 -16.38 -5.83 -10.57
CA VAL A 156 -17.63 -5.06 -10.56
C VAL A 156 -17.84 -4.38 -11.91
N GLU A 157 -19.01 -4.59 -12.50
CA GLU A 157 -19.30 -4.11 -13.86
C GLU A 157 -19.33 -2.58 -13.96
N GLY A 158 -18.47 -2.04 -14.81
CA GLY A 158 -18.31 -0.60 -15.02
C GLY A 158 -17.37 0.10 -14.04
N ILE A 159 -16.70 -0.61 -13.13
CA ILE A 159 -15.49 -0.07 -12.48
C ILE A 159 -14.33 -0.16 -13.48
N GLY A 160 -13.98 0.99 -14.07
CA GLY A 160 -12.89 1.09 -15.03
C GLY A 160 -11.50 1.01 -14.38
N LYS A 161 -10.47 0.74 -15.20
CA LYS A 161 -9.06 0.69 -14.74
C LYS A 161 -8.61 1.96 -14.03
N GLN A 162 -9.05 3.12 -14.51
CA GLN A 162 -8.69 4.41 -13.92
C GLN A 162 -9.33 4.56 -12.53
N THR A 163 -10.64 4.37 -12.42
CA THR A 163 -11.36 4.34 -11.13
C THR A 163 -10.73 3.37 -10.13
N TYR A 164 -10.42 2.14 -10.55
CA TYR A 164 -9.74 1.15 -9.71
C TYR A 164 -8.38 1.68 -9.20
N LYS A 165 -7.60 2.32 -10.08
CA LYS A 165 -6.31 2.93 -9.74
C LYS A 165 -6.49 4.12 -8.79
N ASP A 166 -7.47 4.99 -9.00
CA ASP A 166 -7.69 6.18 -8.17
C ASP A 166 -8.11 5.79 -6.75
N VAL A 167 -9.06 4.85 -6.63
CA VAL A 167 -9.48 4.27 -5.35
C VAL A 167 -8.31 3.53 -4.67
N PHE A 168 -7.52 2.75 -5.43
CA PHE A 168 -6.32 2.10 -4.91
C PHE A 168 -5.32 3.13 -4.36
N SER A 169 -4.93 4.12 -5.16
CA SER A 169 -3.92 5.11 -4.80
C SER A 169 -4.31 5.93 -3.58
N PHE A 170 -5.58 6.31 -3.46
CA PHE A 170 -6.10 7.00 -2.29
C PHE A 170 -6.05 6.10 -1.05
N LEU A 171 -6.71 4.93 -1.08
CA LEU A 171 -6.79 4.05 0.09
C LEU A 171 -5.41 3.52 0.51
N TYR A 172 -4.53 3.24 -0.45
CA TYR A 172 -3.14 2.87 -0.18
C TYR A 172 -2.40 4.02 0.51
N SER A 173 -2.50 5.26 0.02
CA SER A 173 -1.86 6.42 0.68
C SER A 173 -2.45 6.74 2.05
N SER A 174 -3.71 6.39 2.29
CA SER A 174 -4.36 6.52 3.60
C SER A 174 -4.04 5.40 4.57
N ALA A 175 -3.64 4.22 4.09
CA ALA A 175 -3.28 3.06 4.91
C ALA A 175 -1.76 2.96 5.14
N ASP A 176 -0.95 3.42 4.19
CA ASP A 176 0.51 3.38 4.21
C ASP A 176 1.10 4.59 4.98
N HIS A 177 0.94 4.56 6.30
CA HIS A 177 1.53 5.54 7.21
C HIS A 177 3.06 5.46 7.33
N SER A 178 3.71 4.54 6.61
CA SER A 178 5.18 4.38 6.55
C SER A 178 5.91 5.58 5.96
N ASN A 179 5.18 6.48 5.26
CA ASN A 179 5.72 7.62 4.52
C ASN A 179 5.81 8.94 5.30
N ASP A 180 5.50 8.96 6.61
CA ASP A 180 5.96 10.07 7.45
C ASP A 180 7.47 9.96 7.64
N LYS A 181 8.23 10.75 6.86
CA LYS A 181 9.70 10.70 6.78
C LYS A 181 10.42 10.84 8.12
N THR A 182 9.72 11.36 9.13
CA THR A 182 10.19 11.48 10.51
C THR A 182 10.36 10.12 11.19
N LEU A 183 9.49 9.15 10.89
CA LEU A 183 9.48 7.84 11.55
C LEU A 183 10.49 6.87 10.93
N SER A 184 10.68 6.90 9.61
CA SER A 184 11.67 6.03 8.93
C SER A 184 13.09 6.31 9.41
N GLN A 185 13.43 7.59 9.64
CA GLN A 185 14.74 7.98 10.20
C GLN A 185 14.90 7.55 11.66
N GLN A 186 13.82 7.53 12.46
CA GLN A 186 13.87 7.02 13.83
C GLN A 186 14.02 5.49 13.86
N ILE A 187 13.33 4.77 12.97
CA ILE A 187 13.42 3.30 12.87
C ILE A 187 14.80 2.85 12.34
N GLU A 188 15.41 3.58 11.40
CA GLU A 188 16.80 3.31 11.00
C GLU A 188 17.79 3.56 12.14
N VAL A 189 17.63 4.65 12.91
CA VAL A 189 18.50 4.95 14.07
C VAL A 189 18.30 3.97 15.23
N GLU A 190 17.06 3.54 15.54
CA GLU A 190 16.82 2.52 16.57
C GLU A 190 17.39 1.15 16.15
N ASN A 191 17.25 0.75 14.89
CA ASN A 191 17.87 -0.48 14.41
C ASN A 191 19.41 -0.39 14.38
N LEU A 192 19.98 0.74 13.97
CA LEU A 192 21.43 0.99 14.05
C LEU A 192 21.94 0.88 15.49
N ASN A 193 21.27 1.52 16.45
CA ASN A 193 21.61 1.42 17.87
C ASN A 193 21.51 -0.02 18.41
N LEU A 194 20.53 -0.81 17.93
CA LEU A 194 20.38 -2.22 18.29
C LEU A 194 21.48 -3.11 17.69
N PHE A 195 21.98 -2.77 16.49
CA PHE A 195 23.12 -3.43 15.84
C PHE A 195 24.49 -2.96 16.35
N GLU A 196 24.62 -1.74 16.88
CA GLU A 196 25.84 -1.27 17.55
C GLU A 196 26.02 -1.91 18.93
N GLN A 197 24.93 -2.08 19.70
CA GLN A 197 24.95 -2.82 20.98
C GLN A 197 25.32 -4.32 20.83
N THR A 198 25.35 -4.85 19.61
CA THR A 198 25.79 -6.22 19.31
C THR A 198 27.12 -6.29 18.57
N ARG A 199 27.87 -5.17 18.48
CA ARG A 199 29.15 -5.06 17.76
C ARG A 199 30.34 -4.60 18.59
N ASP A 200 30.28 -4.75 19.91
CA ASP A 200 31.45 -4.68 20.80
C ASP A 200 32.35 -5.94 20.68
N SER A 201 32.71 -6.29 19.43
CA SER A 201 33.81 -7.16 19.05
C SER A 201 34.10 -7.00 17.54
N CYS A 202 35.35 -6.65 17.20
CA CYS A 202 35.97 -6.65 15.85
C CYS A 202 35.78 -5.42 14.93
N ASP A 203 36.42 -4.32 15.32
CA ASP A 203 37.54 -3.65 14.62
C ASP A 203 37.47 -3.17 13.12
N HIS A 204 37.77 -1.87 12.97
CA HIS A 204 38.50 -1.17 11.88
C HIS A 204 37.91 -0.87 10.47
N SER A 205 37.68 0.45 10.26
CA SER A 205 38.32 1.35 9.24
C SER A 205 37.60 1.83 7.95
N THR A 206 37.52 3.17 7.82
CA THR A 206 37.52 4.06 6.60
C THR A 206 36.37 3.96 5.58
N GLU A 207 35.55 5.03 5.35
CA GLU A 207 35.76 6.22 4.48
C GLU A 207 35.81 5.92 2.95
N SER A 208 35.24 6.69 1.99
CA SER A 208 34.52 7.99 2.01
C SER A 208 33.73 8.30 0.69
N ASP A 209 32.64 9.08 0.82
CA ASP A 209 32.15 10.24 0.02
C ASP A 209 31.89 10.28 -1.52
N ILE A 210 31.12 11.35 -1.87
CA ILE A 210 30.88 12.05 -3.16
C ILE A 210 29.83 11.38 -4.10
N GLN A 211 28.60 11.89 -4.38
CA GLN A 211 27.91 13.21 -4.41
C GLN A 211 27.80 13.88 -5.82
N SER A 212 26.68 14.58 -6.06
CA SER A 212 26.35 15.50 -7.19
C SER A 212 25.80 14.86 -8.50
N HIS A 213 24.93 15.48 -9.33
CA HIS A 213 23.99 16.62 -9.17
C HIS A 213 22.99 16.72 -10.37
N VAL A 214 21.83 17.41 -10.16
CA VAL A 214 20.89 18.23 -11.03
C VAL A 214 21.05 18.17 -12.59
N VAL A 215 20.05 18.36 -13.50
CA VAL A 215 18.96 19.39 -13.62
C VAL A 215 17.78 18.92 -14.53
N ALA A 216 16.67 19.66 -14.45
CA ALA A 216 15.43 19.72 -15.28
C ALA A 216 15.67 20.01 -16.81
N SER A 217 14.69 20.17 -17.73
CA SER A 217 13.30 20.70 -17.65
C SER A 217 12.39 20.31 -18.85
N GLU A 218 11.05 20.55 -18.70
CA GLU A 218 10.11 21.11 -19.73
C GLU A 218 9.81 20.34 -21.07
N GLU A 219 8.65 20.44 -21.77
CA GLU A 219 7.29 20.99 -21.50
C GLU A 219 6.26 20.47 -22.55
N MET A 220 4.93 20.55 -22.26
CA MET A 220 3.77 20.70 -23.20
C MET A 220 3.50 19.62 -24.29
N LYS A 221 2.33 19.40 -24.93
CA LYS A 221 0.95 19.96 -25.04
C LYS A 221 0.01 18.75 -25.38
N ASP A 222 -1.20 18.55 -24.84
CA ASP A 222 -2.50 19.28 -24.95
C ASP A 222 -3.49 18.64 -25.97
N SER A 223 -4.80 18.91 -25.81
CA SER A 223 -5.98 18.73 -26.70
C SER A 223 -6.88 17.45 -26.66
N SER A 224 -8.01 17.60 -25.95
CA SER A 224 -9.39 17.68 -26.51
C SER A 224 -10.34 16.46 -26.72
N ASN A 225 -11.50 16.58 -26.06
CA ASN A 225 -12.90 16.29 -26.49
C ASN A 225 -13.44 14.86 -26.71
N SER A 226 -14.55 14.52 -26.03
CA SER A 226 -15.91 14.50 -26.62
C SER A 226 -16.97 13.73 -25.81
N VAL A 227 -17.94 14.47 -25.25
CA VAL A 227 -19.42 14.21 -25.11
C VAL A 227 -19.96 12.77 -24.87
N SER A 228 -20.93 12.67 -23.93
CA SER A 228 -21.82 11.49 -23.73
C SER A 228 -23.31 11.88 -23.79
N MET A 229 -24.18 10.93 -24.15
CA MET A 229 -25.64 11.04 -24.09
C MET A 229 -26.23 10.14 -22.98
N GLN A 230 -27.05 10.72 -22.10
CA GLN A 230 -28.46 10.38 -21.80
C GLN A 230 -29.01 8.97 -22.23
N LEU A 231 -29.84 8.21 -21.50
CA LEU A 231 -30.83 8.49 -20.42
C LEU A 231 -31.09 7.31 -19.42
N GLU A 232 -31.72 7.65 -18.27
CA GLU A 232 -32.81 6.98 -17.48
C GLU A 232 -32.60 5.69 -16.61
N GLU A 233 -32.85 5.80 -15.28
CA GLU A 233 -32.76 4.74 -14.23
C GLU A 233 -34.00 4.68 -13.29
N ILE A 234 -34.51 3.47 -12.94
CA ILE A 234 -35.27 3.03 -11.72
C ILE A 234 -35.49 1.49 -11.80
N PRO A 235 -36.01 0.74 -10.79
CA PRO A 235 -36.51 1.12 -9.46
C PRO A 235 -35.84 0.37 -8.28
N GLU A 236 -36.44 0.47 -7.08
CA GLU A 236 -36.02 -0.20 -5.83
C GLU A 236 -36.84 -1.47 -5.51
N VAL A 237 -36.25 -2.39 -4.76
CA VAL A 237 -36.95 -3.50 -4.09
C VAL A 237 -36.47 -3.60 -2.64
N ARG A 238 -37.41 -3.62 -1.68
CA ARG A 238 -37.13 -3.85 -0.24
C ARG A 238 -37.12 -5.34 0.08
N ILE A 239 -36.17 -5.79 0.91
CA ILE A 239 -36.23 -7.10 1.59
C ILE A 239 -35.88 -6.91 3.08
N SER A 240 -36.53 -7.74 3.91
CA SER A 240 -36.62 -7.67 5.37
C SER A 240 -35.37 -8.14 6.14
N GLU A 241 -35.24 -7.65 7.36
CA GLU A 241 -34.26 -8.08 8.37
C GLU A 241 -34.32 -9.60 8.63
N SER A 242 -33.15 -10.25 8.66
CA SER A 242 -32.98 -11.60 9.22
C SER A 242 -31.64 -11.67 9.96
N GLN A 243 -31.56 -12.57 10.95
CA GLN A 243 -30.56 -12.54 12.01
C GLN A 243 -29.15 -12.87 11.52
N THR A 244 -28.16 -12.06 11.93
CA THR A 244 -26.74 -12.34 11.75
C THR A 244 -26.13 -12.90 13.05
N ASP A 245 -26.12 -14.22 13.18
CA ASP A 245 -25.25 -14.88 14.16
C ASP A 245 -23.77 -14.72 13.72
N GLY A 246 -22.89 -14.34 14.67
CA GLY A 246 -21.44 -14.51 14.51
C GLY A 246 -20.68 -13.48 13.66
N LEU A 247 -20.99 -12.19 13.77
CA LEU A 247 -20.06 -11.12 13.34
C LEU A 247 -19.06 -10.81 14.47
N PRO A 248 -17.74 -10.71 14.19
CA PRO A 248 -16.76 -10.32 15.21
C PRO A 248 -17.01 -8.87 15.68
N GLU A 249 -16.88 -8.67 16.99
CA GLU A 249 -17.19 -7.39 17.64
C GLU A 249 -16.21 -6.29 17.18
N TYR A 250 -16.76 -5.12 16.84
CA TYR A 250 -16.12 -4.08 16.01
C TYR A 250 -15.05 -3.23 16.75
N ASP A 251 -14.05 -3.87 17.35
CA ASP A 251 -13.10 -3.22 18.27
C ASP A 251 -11.80 -2.69 17.59
N ASP A 252 -11.73 -2.81 16.26
CA ASP A 252 -10.48 -2.65 15.46
C ASP A 252 -10.46 -1.45 14.49
N LEU A 253 -11.51 -0.62 14.47
CA LEU A 253 -11.47 0.69 13.77
C LEU A 253 -10.39 1.62 14.33
N PHE A 254 -9.99 1.42 15.59
CA PHE A 254 -9.10 2.31 16.32
C PHE A 254 -7.74 2.50 15.65
N TYR A 255 -7.07 1.41 15.25
CA TYR A 255 -5.71 1.52 14.68
C TYR A 255 -5.72 2.17 13.29
N VAL A 256 -6.84 2.08 12.56
CA VAL A 256 -7.06 2.75 11.26
C VAL A 256 -7.21 4.27 11.44
N VAL A 257 -7.92 4.73 12.49
CA VAL A 257 -8.15 6.17 12.72
C VAL A 257 -7.08 6.84 13.57
N LEU A 258 -6.26 6.08 14.31
CA LEU A 258 -5.25 6.59 15.23
C LEU A 258 -4.32 7.65 14.58
N PRO A 259 -3.77 7.48 13.37
CA PRO A 259 -2.92 8.50 12.75
C PRO A 259 -3.67 9.79 12.40
N SER A 260 -4.97 9.68 12.05
CA SER A 260 -5.83 10.84 11.86
C SER A 260 -6.11 11.56 13.19
N ILE A 261 -6.28 10.80 14.29
CA ILE A 261 -6.39 11.34 15.65
C ILE A 261 -5.10 12.06 16.05
N GLU A 262 -3.93 11.45 15.86
CA GLU A 262 -2.63 12.09 16.14
C GLU A 262 -2.46 13.38 15.32
N LYS A 263 -2.83 13.38 14.03
CA LYS A 263 -2.82 14.56 13.17
C LYS A 263 -3.76 15.67 13.65
N ALA A 264 -5.01 15.35 13.98
CA ALA A 264 -5.97 16.30 14.53
C ALA A 264 -5.51 16.88 15.88
N LEU A 265 -4.82 16.06 16.68
CA LEU A 265 -4.27 16.41 17.99
C LEU A 265 -2.85 16.98 17.94
N SER A 266 -2.34 17.36 16.75
CA SER A 266 -1.15 18.21 16.61
C SER A 266 -1.32 19.57 17.33
N ILE A 267 -2.57 20.01 17.49
CA ILE A 267 -2.99 21.13 18.32
C ILE A 267 -3.88 20.58 19.44
N ALA A 268 -3.79 21.15 20.64
CA ALA A 268 -4.54 20.66 21.80
C ALA A 268 -6.06 20.92 21.64
N GLN A 269 -6.86 19.88 21.40
CA GLN A 269 -8.30 19.96 21.19
C GLN A 269 -9.10 19.38 22.36
N THR A 270 -10.30 19.89 22.58
CA THR A 270 -11.30 19.32 23.49
C THR A 270 -12.01 18.14 22.84
N LYS A 271 -12.58 17.26 23.67
CA LYS A 271 -13.39 16.11 23.23
C LYS A 271 -14.51 16.50 22.25
N ASP A 272 -15.19 17.61 22.50
CA ASP A 272 -16.33 18.05 21.68
C ASP A 272 -15.88 18.67 20.34
N GLU A 273 -14.69 19.29 20.28
CA GLU A 273 -14.04 19.71 19.03
C GLU A 273 -13.65 18.47 18.17
N ILE A 274 -13.13 17.41 18.79
CA ILE A 274 -12.76 16.15 18.12
C ILE A 274 -14.01 15.42 17.60
N VAL A 275 -15.06 15.27 18.43
CA VAL A 275 -16.37 14.72 18.03
C VAL A 275 -16.91 15.42 16.78
N LYS A 276 -16.84 16.75 16.75
CA LYS A 276 -17.28 17.55 15.60
C LYS A 276 -16.35 17.44 14.38
N GLY A 277 -15.03 17.29 14.59
CA GLY A 277 -14.05 17.18 13.52
C GLY A 277 -14.06 15.84 12.78
N PHE A 278 -14.42 14.76 13.47
CA PHE A 278 -14.51 13.41 12.90
C PHE A 278 -15.94 12.99 12.52
N ASP A 279 -16.95 13.77 12.91
CA ASP A 279 -18.38 13.45 12.79
C ASP A 279 -18.74 12.07 13.36
N GLN A 280 -18.22 11.77 14.56
CA GLN A 280 -18.36 10.46 15.22
C GLN A 280 -19.09 10.54 16.56
N PRO A 281 -19.82 9.49 16.97
CA PRO A 281 -20.46 9.44 18.29
C PRO A 281 -19.47 9.66 19.43
N LYS A 282 -19.88 10.41 20.45
CA LYS A 282 -19.04 10.73 21.63
C LYS A 282 -18.47 9.49 22.32
N LYS A 283 -19.21 8.38 22.36
CA LYS A 283 -18.75 7.08 22.88
C LYS A 283 -17.58 6.49 22.06
N THR A 284 -17.61 6.65 20.74
CA THR A 284 -16.57 6.18 19.82
C THR A 284 -15.27 6.97 20.04
N ILE A 285 -15.37 8.30 20.06
CA ILE A 285 -14.23 9.18 20.38
C ILE A 285 -13.67 8.91 21.78
N ASP A 286 -14.51 8.62 22.77
CA ASP A 286 -14.07 8.28 24.13
C ASP A 286 -13.25 6.98 24.18
N ASN A 287 -13.71 5.93 23.48
CA ASN A 287 -12.98 4.67 23.36
C ASN A 287 -11.64 4.88 22.63
N TRP A 288 -11.64 5.64 21.52
CA TRP A 288 -10.42 5.91 20.76
C TRP A 288 -9.40 6.75 21.55
N LEU A 289 -9.82 7.83 22.21
CA LEU A 289 -8.92 8.65 23.03
C LEU A 289 -8.36 7.86 24.21
N LYS A 290 -9.14 6.97 24.82
CA LYS A 290 -8.66 6.06 25.89
C LYS A 290 -7.61 5.09 25.35
N LYS A 291 -7.85 4.43 24.22
CA LYS A 291 -6.92 3.46 23.62
C LYS A 291 -5.64 4.15 23.11
N ALA A 292 -5.72 5.39 22.62
CA ALA A 292 -4.56 6.21 22.25
C ALA A 292 -3.76 6.72 23.46
N GLU A 293 -4.42 6.98 24.60
CA GLU A 293 -3.78 7.32 25.88
C GLU A 293 -3.07 6.09 26.48
N GLU A 294 -3.70 4.91 26.43
CA GLU A 294 -3.11 3.62 26.84
C GLU A 294 -1.87 3.24 26.02
N LEU A 295 -1.83 3.57 24.72
CA LEU A 295 -0.67 3.38 23.85
C LEU A 295 0.37 4.51 23.93
N GLY A 296 0.16 5.52 24.77
CA GLY A 296 1.07 6.66 24.93
C GLY A 296 1.15 7.61 23.72
N LYS A 297 0.28 7.44 22.71
CA LYS A 297 0.23 8.25 21.48
C LYS A 297 -0.44 9.61 21.69
N VAL A 298 -1.39 9.67 22.62
CA VAL A 298 -2.11 10.89 22.98
C VAL A 298 -1.99 11.15 24.48
N LYS A 299 -1.78 12.41 24.85
CA LYS A 299 -1.73 12.87 26.25
C LYS A 299 -2.92 13.76 26.57
N LYS A 300 -3.58 13.47 27.68
CA LYS A 300 -4.61 14.33 28.28
C LYS A 300 -3.97 15.45 29.09
N LEU A 301 -4.40 16.69 28.86
CA LEU A 301 -3.88 17.88 29.53
C LEU A 301 -4.75 18.28 30.73
N PRO A 302 -4.14 18.68 31.86
CA PRO A 302 -4.89 19.19 33.02
C PRO A 302 -5.50 20.56 32.70
N GLY A 303 -6.82 20.70 32.85
CA GLY A 303 -7.52 21.95 32.59
C GLY A 303 -9.05 21.80 32.55
N ARG A 304 -9.75 22.93 32.47
CA ARG A 304 -11.19 23.01 32.21
C ARG A 304 -11.42 24.05 31.09
N PRO A 305 -11.93 23.66 29.90
CA PRO A 305 -12.24 22.29 29.48
C PRO A 305 -10.99 21.41 29.35
N VAL A 306 -11.18 20.09 29.49
CA VAL A 306 -10.12 19.09 29.27
C VAL A 306 -9.75 19.07 27.79
N ARG A 307 -8.44 19.08 27.50
CA ARG A 307 -7.89 18.97 26.13
C ARG A 307 -6.99 17.74 26.01
N TYR A 308 -6.86 17.25 24.79
CA TYR A 308 -5.98 16.15 24.37
C TYR A 308 -4.98 16.69 23.34
N ILE A 309 -3.77 16.13 23.30
CA ILE A 309 -2.72 16.48 22.34
C ILE A 309 -1.91 15.23 21.99
N ALA A 310 -1.40 15.11 20.76
CA ALA A 310 -0.50 14.02 20.38
C ALA A 310 0.83 14.12 21.15
N THR A 311 1.38 13.00 21.59
CA THR A 311 2.57 12.98 22.45
C THR A 311 3.81 13.56 21.76
N ALA A 312 4.01 13.27 20.47
CA ALA A 312 5.09 13.87 19.67
C ALA A 312 4.96 15.41 19.60
N SER A 313 3.75 15.93 19.41
CA SER A 313 3.47 17.37 19.36
C SER A 313 3.59 18.05 20.75
N ALA A 314 3.33 17.31 21.83
CA ALA A 314 3.58 17.78 23.19
C ALA A 314 5.09 17.88 23.50
N GLN A 315 5.89 16.90 23.06
CA GLN A 315 7.35 16.92 23.19
C GLN A 315 7.97 18.06 22.38
N ALA A 316 7.54 18.27 21.13
CA ALA A 316 8.01 19.38 20.29
C ALA A 316 7.79 20.75 20.96
N LYS A 317 6.58 21.02 21.49
CA LYS A 317 6.29 22.27 22.22
C LYS A 317 7.04 22.41 23.53
N GLN A 318 7.30 21.31 24.23
CA GLN A 318 8.07 21.33 25.46
C GLN A 318 9.56 21.62 25.20
N LEU A 319 10.10 21.14 24.08
CA LEU A 319 11.41 21.52 23.57
C LEU A 319 11.47 23.00 23.17
N GLU A 320 10.51 23.49 22.37
CA GLU A 320 10.41 24.91 22.00
C GLU A 320 10.39 25.85 23.22
N CYS A 321 9.63 25.51 24.28
CA CYS A 321 9.64 26.30 25.52
C CYS A 321 10.95 26.21 26.32
N SER A 322 11.75 25.15 26.16
CA SER A 322 13.04 25.00 26.86
C SER A 322 14.21 25.75 26.21
N PHE A 323 14.03 26.25 24.97
CA PHE A 323 14.99 27.14 24.28
C PHE A 323 14.67 28.64 24.47
N ILE A 324 13.72 29.00 25.34
CA ILE A 324 13.36 30.38 25.69
C ILE A 324 13.52 30.60 27.21
N VAL A 325 14.77 30.54 27.68
CA VAL A 325 15.23 31.02 29.01
C VAL A 325 16.60 31.68 28.84
#